data_AF-A0A4Q4N053-F1
#
_entry.id   AF-A0A4Q4N053-F1
#
_cell.length_a   1.000
_cell.length_b   1.000
_cell.length_c   1.000
_cell.angle_alpha   90.00
_cell.angle_beta   90.00
_cell.angle_gamma   90.00
#
_symmetry.space_group_name_H-M   'P 1'
#
loop_
_entity.id
_entity.type
_entity.pdbx_description
1 polymer ?
#
loop_
_entity_poly.entity_id
_entity_poly.type
_entity_poly.pdbx_seq_one_letter_code
_entity_poly.pdbx_strand_id
1 'polypeptide(L)'
;MSSSPSPSFLACLSQCDNDKLYHHTGYIIPELALLGYTDVAGRLISKLNNYDLYHDSYPYRSQGSLWFLWDLRAKEDGVPWPDGEEEKVRQAVRNRRAKQRAVTQTTQRNKTAAKKLASHSSKQEPIDVAIQVQPPQEDPKASLHTVGTKEESRDAVMPSDDEAVSLDDIQRELELQANKSDGPSSTTQMLTNARDIVHNLETAGRTTHVSSLSCDLLEALDLVLAAEEQHGKHEEGRGLDLLETPTSDELLQWLACSLGERHSDNWAIAGSRQAWRLYKRGALRQALSIDEAALAAFAHDFEIALIERLTNGRTKPSAHLSMPELLKAAEDVTQAIRTDAEVSQNSVRARSISLFDSPATEEQIAQAEARLGIKLPSDYKTFLQISNGTVGHMWGHPLGDFQPPLHTVDKLRWLDPAEEDYFTGLALDIPARWANWPFAPRPTANGYGDYPEHFVIGRALELGFEDIDNVWLIPPSTVTPIKDAVKNLLEDEKLSELDKNSVRNAVRDFAGSEDEWEQMEWACVTWASGGTAAMFFYPGFKAWLERVVEHGSATAYVKDEDQDQDQGTKVLKSQKWLGNLFGKVGEEKESMEVPKWLKDVVQVGR
;
A
#
# COMPACT_ATOMS: atom_id res chain seq x y z
N MET A 1 9.03 -10.24 -33.04
CA MET A 1 10.26 -10.37 -32.22
C MET A 1 9.80 -10.44 -30.77
N SER A 2 9.99 -11.56 -30.08
CA SER A 2 9.56 -11.72 -28.69
C SER A 2 10.46 -10.85 -27.81
N SER A 3 9.93 -9.73 -27.30
CA SER A 3 10.58 -8.98 -26.25
C SER A 3 10.52 -9.82 -24.98
N SER A 4 11.62 -10.49 -24.66
CA SER A 4 11.87 -11.02 -23.33
C SER A 4 11.58 -9.91 -22.30
N PRO A 5 11.02 -10.21 -21.11
CA PRO A 5 10.87 -9.20 -20.09
C PRO A 5 12.22 -8.50 -19.87
N SER A 6 12.21 -7.17 -19.92
CA SER A 6 13.42 -6.40 -19.66
C SER A 6 13.97 -6.82 -18.29
N PRO A 7 15.28 -7.07 -18.14
CA PRO A 7 15.91 -7.47 -16.88
C PRO A 7 15.61 -6.56 -15.67
N SER A 8 14.91 -5.44 -15.86
CA SER A 8 14.62 -4.42 -14.85
C SER A 8 13.45 -4.75 -13.91
N PHE A 9 12.37 -5.43 -14.33
CA PHE A 9 11.21 -5.59 -13.43
C PHE A 9 11.43 -6.65 -12.34
N LEU A 10 11.89 -7.85 -12.71
CA LEU A 10 12.14 -8.93 -11.74
C LEU A 10 13.27 -8.56 -10.78
N ALA A 11 14.31 -7.88 -11.29
CA ALA A 11 15.36 -7.30 -10.45
C ALA A 11 14.82 -6.21 -9.53
N CYS A 12 13.89 -5.37 -10.00
CA CYS A 12 13.23 -4.38 -9.14
C CYS A 12 12.41 -5.06 -8.04
N LEU A 13 11.68 -6.13 -8.35
CA LEU A 13 10.92 -6.91 -7.38
C LEU A 13 11.82 -7.50 -6.30
N SER A 14 12.98 -8.08 -6.69
CA SER A 14 13.92 -8.66 -5.73
C SER A 14 14.65 -7.61 -4.86
N GLN A 15 14.74 -6.37 -5.32
CA GLN A 15 15.43 -5.26 -4.64
C GLN A 15 14.49 -4.31 -3.89
N CYS A 16 13.17 -4.42 -4.07
CA CYS A 16 12.22 -3.51 -3.45
C CYS A 16 11.99 -3.83 -1.95
N ASP A 17 11.56 -2.81 -1.21
CA ASP A 17 11.12 -2.98 0.18
C ASP A 17 9.76 -3.70 0.22
N ASN A 18 9.34 -4.16 1.39
CA ASN A 18 8.09 -4.92 1.53
C ASN A 18 6.86 -4.10 1.14
N ASP A 19 6.84 -2.80 1.45
CA ASP A 19 5.75 -1.91 1.08
C ASP A 19 5.57 -1.89 -0.45
N LYS A 20 6.67 -1.74 -1.21
CA LYS A 20 6.66 -1.81 -2.68
C LYS A 20 6.38 -3.23 -3.19
N LEU A 21 6.91 -4.27 -2.55
CA LEU A 21 6.66 -5.67 -2.90
C LEU A 21 5.16 -5.99 -2.81
N TYR A 22 4.53 -5.65 -1.68
CA TYR A 22 3.10 -5.85 -1.45
C TYR A 22 2.25 -4.94 -2.32
N HIS A 23 2.68 -3.71 -2.54
CA HIS A 23 2.05 -2.86 -3.55
C HIS A 23 2.05 -3.55 -4.92
N HIS A 24 3.20 -3.99 -5.45
CA HIS A 24 3.30 -4.61 -6.77
C HIS A 24 2.53 -5.95 -6.87
N THR A 25 2.73 -6.85 -5.91
CA THR A 25 2.02 -8.13 -5.88
C THR A 25 0.52 -7.94 -5.72
N GLY A 26 0.10 -6.92 -4.97
CA GLY A 26 -1.29 -6.52 -4.79
C GLY A 26 -2.00 -6.17 -6.10
N TYR A 27 -1.30 -5.62 -7.10
CA TYR A 27 -1.83 -5.38 -8.45
C TYR A 27 -1.72 -6.60 -9.37
N ILE A 28 -0.53 -7.21 -9.43
CA ILE A 28 -0.22 -8.24 -10.44
C ILE A 28 -1.02 -9.52 -10.22
N ILE A 29 -1.22 -9.94 -8.97
CA ILE A 29 -1.94 -11.18 -8.68
C ILE A 29 -3.41 -11.12 -9.15
N PRO A 30 -4.19 -10.08 -8.80
CA PRO A 30 -5.53 -9.91 -9.35
C PRO A 30 -5.58 -9.81 -10.87
N GLU A 31 -4.61 -9.16 -11.50
CA GLU A 31 -4.54 -9.06 -12.96
C GLU A 31 -4.31 -10.42 -13.61
N LEU A 32 -3.37 -11.22 -13.09
CA LEU A 32 -3.18 -12.60 -13.53
C LEU A 32 -4.49 -13.39 -13.40
N ALA A 33 -5.23 -13.23 -12.31
CA ALA A 33 -6.52 -13.87 -12.11
C ALA A 33 -7.57 -13.41 -13.15
N LEU A 34 -7.69 -12.10 -13.40
CA LEU A 34 -8.60 -11.51 -14.39
C LEU A 34 -8.29 -11.99 -15.82
N LEU A 35 -7.02 -12.26 -16.11
CA LEU A 35 -6.53 -12.77 -17.39
C LEU A 35 -6.63 -14.30 -17.53
N GLY A 36 -7.22 -14.99 -16.55
CA GLY A 36 -7.45 -16.44 -16.57
C GLY A 36 -6.33 -17.29 -15.96
N TYR A 37 -5.28 -16.69 -15.40
CA TYR A 37 -4.19 -17.39 -14.70
C TYR A 37 -4.55 -17.61 -13.22
N THR A 38 -5.77 -18.09 -12.97
CA THR A 38 -6.34 -18.22 -11.62
C THR A 38 -5.58 -19.22 -10.76
N ASP A 39 -4.94 -20.23 -11.35
CA ASP A 39 -4.09 -21.18 -10.64
C ASP A 39 -2.78 -20.54 -10.16
N VAL A 40 -2.15 -19.73 -11.01
CA VAL A 40 -0.92 -19.01 -10.64
C VAL A 40 -1.25 -18.00 -9.55
N ALA A 41 -2.30 -17.20 -9.74
CA ALA A 41 -2.76 -16.24 -8.74
C ALA A 41 -3.06 -16.91 -7.39
N GLY A 42 -3.77 -18.05 -7.40
CA GLY A 42 -4.05 -18.81 -6.18
C GLY A 42 -2.77 -19.29 -5.47
N ARG A 43 -1.80 -19.84 -6.20
CA ARG A 43 -0.50 -20.24 -5.61
C ARG A 43 0.27 -19.05 -5.04
N LEU A 44 0.32 -17.93 -5.74
CA LEU A 44 1.00 -16.71 -5.28
C LEU A 44 0.39 -16.20 -3.97
N ILE A 45 -0.95 -16.19 -3.86
CA ILE A 45 -1.63 -15.82 -2.62
C ILE A 45 -1.33 -16.81 -1.50
N SER A 46 -1.37 -18.12 -1.76
CA SER A 46 -0.96 -19.12 -0.76
C SER A 46 0.47 -18.86 -0.28
N LYS A 47 1.38 -18.46 -1.17
CA LYS A 47 2.76 -18.11 -0.79
C LYS A 47 2.81 -16.85 0.07
N LEU A 48 2.10 -15.79 -0.30
CA LEU A 48 2.03 -14.56 0.50
C LEU A 48 1.42 -14.81 1.88
N ASN A 49 0.34 -15.60 1.98
CA ASN A 49 -0.28 -15.98 3.24
C ASN A 49 0.63 -16.77 4.17
N ASN A 50 1.45 -17.66 3.59
CA ASN A 50 2.42 -18.42 4.36
C ASN A 50 3.63 -17.59 4.78
N TYR A 51 3.95 -16.53 4.02
CA TYR A 51 5.13 -15.73 4.26
C TYR A 51 4.88 -14.58 5.23
N ASP A 52 3.72 -13.91 5.13
CA ASP A 52 3.49 -12.71 5.89
C ASP A 52 2.02 -12.46 6.22
N LEU A 53 1.71 -12.28 7.51
CA LEU A 53 0.42 -11.77 7.99
C LEU A 53 0.22 -10.29 7.62
N TYR A 54 1.29 -9.59 7.26
CA TYR A 54 1.35 -8.14 7.16
C TYR A 54 0.96 -7.57 5.80
N HIS A 55 0.72 -8.40 4.79
CA HIS A 55 0.25 -7.89 3.49
C HIS A 55 -1.15 -7.25 3.60
N ASP A 56 -1.97 -7.61 4.59
CA ASP A 56 -3.30 -7.02 4.82
C ASP A 56 -3.27 -5.49 5.11
N SER A 57 -2.09 -4.91 5.38
CA SER A 57 -1.90 -3.50 5.75
C SER A 57 -1.92 -2.52 4.58
N TYR A 58 -1.58 -2.98 3.37
CA TYR A 58 -1.83 -2.19 2.16
C TYR A 58 -3.32 -2.22 1.83
N PRO A 59 -3.88 -1.23 1.11
CA PRO A 59 -5.26 -1.29 0.63
C PRO A 59 -5.45 -2.41 -0.42
N TYR A 60 -5.29 -3.67 -0.01
CA TYR A 60 -5.81 -4.89 -0.62
C TYR A 60 -7.34 -4.93 -0.50
N ARG A 61 -8.00 -3.78 -0.67
CA ARG A 61 -9.45 -3.71 -0.90
C ARG A 61 -9.86 -4.60 -2.08
N SER A 62 -8.91 -4.95 -2.94
CA SER A 62 -9.03 -5.86 -4.08
C SER A 62 -9.02 -7.35 -3.77
N GLN A 63 -8.61 -7.81 -2.59
CA GLN A 63 -8.76 -9.23 -2.26
C GLN A 63 -10.24 -9.61 -2.11
N GLY A 64 -11.07 -8.68 -1.64
CA GLY A 64 -12.52 -8.87 -1.58
C GLY A 64 -13.12 -9.32 -2.91
N SER A 65 -12.62 -8.77 -4.03
CA SER A 65 -13.03 -9.22 -5.36
C SER A 65 -12.54 -10.62 -5.71
N LEU A 66 -11.34 -11.01 -5.29
CA LEU A 66 -10.82 -12.36 -5.52
C LEU A 66 -11.54 -13.43 -4.69
N TRP A 67 -12.17 -13.06 -3.57
CA TRP A 67 -12.98 -14.01 -2.80
C TRP A 67 -14.14 -14.58 -3.63
N PHE A 68 -14.73 -13.80 -4.54
CA PHE A 68 -15.72 -14.29 -5.49
C PHE A 68 -15.14 -15.35 -6.42
N LEU A 69 -13.93 -15.11 -6.93
CA LEU A 69 -13.23 -16.08 -7.75
C LEU A 69 -12.97 -17.37 -6.99
N TRP A 70 -12.45 -17.31 -5.76
CA TRP A 70 -12.12 -18.51 -4.98
C TRP A 70 -13.36 -19.32 -4.62
N ASP A 71 -14.46 -18.65 -4.22
CA ASP A 71 -15.75 -19.31 -3.99
C ASP A 71 -16.27 -19.99 -5.26
N LEU A 72 -16.21 -19.28 -6.40
CA LEU A 72 -16.63 -19.80 -7.70
C LEU A 72 -15.83 -21.04 -8.10
N ARG A 73 -14.51 -21.01 -7.94
CA ARG A 73 -13.62 -22.15 -8.27
C ARG A 73 -13.83 -23.33 -7.33
N ALA A 74 -14.04 -23.09 -6.05
CA ALA A 74 -14.35 -24.16 -5.09
C ALA A 74 -15.65 -24.88 -5.44
N LYS A 75 -16.67 -24.14 -5.86
CA LYS A 75 -18.00 -24.68 -6.21
C LYS A 75 -18.04 -25.34 -7.59
N GLU A 76 -17.50 -24.68 -8.60
CA GLU A 76 -17.60 -25.13 -9.99
C GLU A 76 -16.47 -26.10 -10.38
N ASP A 77 -15.24 -25.84 -9.94
CA ASP A 77 -14.05 -26.55 -10.39
C ASP A 77 -13.51 -27.53 -9.33
N GLY A 78 -14.04 -27.51 -8.10
CA GLY A 78 -13.57 -28.33 -6.99
C GLY A 78 -12.16 -27.96 -6.49
N VAL A 79 -11.67 -26.77 -6.86
CA VAL A 79 -10.34 -26.29 -6.49
C VAL A 79 -10.41 -25.59 -5.13
N PRO A 80 -9.61 -25.99 -4.12
CA PRO A 80 -9.66 -25.36 -2.81
C PRO A 80 -9.25 -23.89 -2.89
N TRP A 81 -9.66 -23.13 -1.88
CA TRP A 81 -9.20 -21.75 -1.70
C TRP A 81 -7.67 -21.72 -1.52
N PRO A 82 -7.01 -20.60 -1.85
CA PRO A 82 -5.62 -20.41 -1.47
C PRO A 82 -5.42 -20.59 0.04
N ASP A 83 -4.27 -21.13 0.43
CA ASP A 83 -3.98 -21.49 1.81
C ASP A 83 -4.16 -20.28 2.72
N GLY A 84 -4.98 -20.41 3.77
CA GLY A 84 -5.26 -19.35 4.73
C GLY A 84 -6.30 -18.31 4.31
N GLU A 85 -6.63 -18.17 3.01
CA GLU A 85 -7.57 -17.13 2.56
C GLU A 85 -8.97 -17.32 3.11
N GLU A 86 -9.50 -18.56 3.09
CA GLU A 86 -10.87 -18.82 3.53
C GLU A 86 -11.09 -18.40 4.99
N GLU A 87 -10.13 -18.70 5.87
CA GLU A 87 -10.22 -18.30 7.28
C GLU A 87 -10.05 -16.79 7.46
N LYS A 88 -9.19 -16.14 6.66
CA LYS A 88 -9.09 -14.67 6.64
C LYS A 88 -10.43 -14.02 6.26
N VAL A 89 -11.11 -14.52 5.24
CA VAL A 89 -12.43 -14.01 4.83
C VAL A 89 -13.44 -14.18 5.95
N ARG A 90 -13.50 -15.37 6.56
CA ARG A 90 -14.37 -15.63 7.71
C ARG A 90 -14.11 -14.65 8.84
N GLN A 91 -12.85 -14.43 9.19
CA GLN A 91 -12.47 -13.50 10.24
C GLN A 91 -12.82 -12.05 9.88
N ALA A 92 -12.62 -11.63 8.64
CA ALA A 92 -13.01 -10.30 8.17
C ALA A 92 -14.54 -10.09 8.27
N VAL A 93 -15.34 -11.09 7.92
CA VAL A 93 -16.80 -11.09 8.06
C VAL A 93 -17.21 -11.02 9.54
N ARG A 94 -16.61 -11.84 10.42
CA ARG A 94 -16.82 -11.77 11.88
C ARG A 94 -16.55 -10.36 12.41
N ASN A 95 -15.40 -9.80 12.06
CA ASN A 95 -14.97 -8.46 12.47
C ASN A 95 -15.94 -7.37 11.98
N ARG A 96 -16.42 -7.46 10.73
CA ARG A 96 -17.38 -6.51 10.17
C ARG A 96 -18.73 -6.59 10.89
N ARG A 97 -19.24 -7.80 11.15
CA ARG A 97 -20.47 -8.03 11.92
C ARG A 97 -20.35 -7.48 13.33
N ALA A 98 -19.23 -7.72 14.01
CA ALA A 98 -18.98 -7.17 15.34
C ALA A 98 -19.00 -5.63 15.34
N LYS A 99 -18.35 -4.99 14.35
CA LYS A 99 -18.40 -3.52 14.17
C LYS A 99 -19.83 -3.02 13.93
N GLN A 100 -20.58 -3.65 13.03
CA GLN A 100 -21.98 -3.28 12.74
C GLN A 100 -22.89 -3.42 13.98
N ARG A 101 -22.71 -4.51 14.76
CA ARG A 101 -23.41 -4.72 16.04
C ARG A 101 -23.07 -3.61 17.03
N ALA A 102 -21.79 -3.24 17.18
CA ALA A 102 -21.36 -2.17 18.07
C ALA A 102 -21.93 -0.78 17.68
N VAL A 103 -21.96 -0.46 16.37
CA VAL A 103 -22.58 0.76 15.86
C VAL A 103 -24.08 0.77 16.12
N THR A 104 -24.76 -0.36 15.89
CA THR A 104 -26.20 -0.52 16.12
C THR A 104 -26.55 -0.36 17.60
N GLN A 105 -25.79 -1.00 18.48
CA GLN A 105 -25.97 -0.89 19.93
C GLN A 105 -25.73 0.54 20.44
N THR A 106 -24.65 1.19 19.99
CA THR A 106 -24.37 2.60 20.31
C THR A 106 -25.51 3.51 19.84
N THR A 107 -26.01 3.29 18.62
CA THR A 107 -27.14 4.04 18.05
C THR A 107 -28.42 3.82 18.87
N GLN A 108 -28.72 2.59 19.26
CA GLN A 108 -29.88 2.26 20.09
C GLN A 108 -29.77 2.86 21.51
N ARG A 109 -28.58 2.83 22.11
CA ARG A 109 -28.29 3.45 23.42
C ARG A 109 -28.50 4.96 23.36
N ASN A 110 -28.00 5.62 22.32
CA ASN A 110 -28.17 7.06 22.10
C ASN A 110 -29.64 7.42 21.87
N LYS A 111 -30.38 6.65 21.06
CA LYS A 111 -31.83 6.82 20.88
C LYS A 111 -32.60 6.67 22.20
N THR A 112 -32.23 5.69 23.02
CA THR A 112 -32.86 5.45 24.34
C THR A 112 -32.55 6.57 25.33
N ALA A 113 -31.31 7.06 25.35
CA ALA A 113 -30.90 8.19 26.18
C ALA A 113 -31.64 9.49 25.78
N ALA A 114 -31.71 9.78 24.47
CA ALA A 114 -32.45 10.92 23.94
C ALA A 114 -33.94 10.85 24.30
N LYS A 115 -34.57 9.66 24.20
CA LYS A 115 -35.97 9.47 24.59
C LYS A 115 -36.20 9.68 26.10
N LYS A 116 -35.25 9.29 26.96
CA LYS A 116 -35.30 9.54 28.41
C LYS A 116 -35.14 11.02 28.76
N LEU A 117 -34.25 11.74 28.06
CA LEU A 117 -34.08 13.19 28.19
C LEU A 117 -35.34 13.94 27.77
N ALA A 118 -35.93 13.58 26.62
CA ALA A 118 -37.17 14.18 26.14
C ALA A 118 -38.35 13.94 27.09
N SER A 119 -38.45 12.75 27.70
CA SER A 119 -39.52 12.46 28.66
C SER A 119 -39.35 13.21 29.99
N HIS A 120 -38.12 13.49 30.43
CA HIS A 120 -37.86 14.31 31.62
C HIS A 120 -38.08 15.81 31.38
N SER A 121 -37.77 16.32 30.18
CA SER A 121 -37.99 17.72 29.83
C SER A 121 -39.47 18.10 29.73
N SER A 122 -40.35 17.15 29.38
CA SER A 122 -41.81 17.40 29.28
C SER A 122 -42.55 17.67 30.61
N LYS A 123 -41.86 17.57 31.76
CA LYS A 123 -42.45 17.79 33.10
C LYS A 123 -41.91 19.02 33.85
N GLN A 124 -41.05 19.81 33.24
CA GLN A 124 -40.72 21.13 33.79
C GLN A 124 -41.76 22.12 33.27
N GLU A 125 -42.64 22.59 34.17
CA GLU A 125 -43.46 23.76 33.92
C GLU A 125 -42.57 24.92 33.46
N PRO A 126 -43.04 25.78 32.54
CA PRO A 126 -42.30 26.97 32.15
C PRO A 126 -42.15 27.85 33.38
N ILE A 127 -40.98 27.79 34.00
CA ILE A 127 -40.56 28.75 35.01
C ILE A 127 -40.21 30.03 34.24
N ASP A 128 -41.15 30.97 34.21
CA ASP A 128 -40.92 32.36 33.82
C ASP A 128 -39.94 32.99 34.82
N VAL A 129 -38.65 32.84 34.57
CA VAL A 129 -37.60 33.52 35.30
C VAL A 129 -36.81 34.36 34.32
N ALA A 130 -37.21 35.62 34.24
CA ALA A 130 -36.37 36.70 33.75
C ALA A 130 -35.20 36.89 34.73
N ILE A 131 -34.07 36.24 34.47
CA ILE A 131 -32.78 36.58 35.09
C ILE A 131 -31.91 37.24 34.03
N GLN A 132 -31.59 38.51 34.29
CA GLN A 132 -30.52 39.23 33.61
C GLN A 132 -29.20 38.51 33.84
N VAL A 133 -28.57 38.09 32.75
CA VAL A 133 -27.21 37.56 32.74
C VAL A 133 -26.23 38.74 32.86
N GLN A 134 -25.56 38.86 34.00
CA GLN A 134 -24.24 39.50 34.06
C GLN A 134 -23.17 38.46 33.71
N PRO A 135 -22.09 38.83 32.99
CA PRO A 135 -20.99 37.92 32.71
C PRO A 135 -20.07 37.81 33.95
N PRO A 136 -19.56 36.62 34.31
CA PRO A 136 -18.52 36.52 35.33
C PRO A 136 -17.15 36.89 34.73
N GLN A 137 -16.42 37.72 35.46
CA GLN A 137 -14.99 37.93 35.29
C GLN A 137 -14.21 36.66 35.67
N GLU A 138 -13.07 36.49 35.01
CA GLU A 138 -12.05 35.47 35.23
C GLU A 138 -11.42 35.53 36.62
N ASP A 139 -11.06 34.36 37.17
CA ASP A 139 -9.74 34.17 37.81
C ASP A 139 -9.33 32.67 37.77
N PRO A 140 -8.20 32.29 37.14
CA PRO A 140 -7.75 30.91 37.05
C PRO A 140 -6.67 30.65 38.10
N LYS A 141 -7.02 30.05 39.24
CA LYS A 141 -6.16 29.18 40.07
C LYS A 141 -6.84 28.86 41.40
N ALA A 142 -7.34 27.63 41.52
CA ALA A 142 -7.31 26.78 42.71
C ALA A 142 -8.46 25.78 42.67
N SER A 143 -8.18 24.55 43.11
CA SER A 143 -9.12 23.46 43.43
C SER A 143 -9.11 22.29 42.43
N LEU A 144 -8.00 21.57 42.40
CA LEU A 144 -7.96 20.16 42.02
C LEU A 144 -7.83 19.35 43.32
N HIS A 145 -8.96 18.88 43.86
CA HIS A 145 -8.98 17.73 44.75
C HIS A 145 -10.34 17.03 44.70
N THR A 146 -10.26 15.72 44.40
CA THR A 146 -11.20 14.64 44.76
C THR A 146 -12.63 14.73 44.21
N VAL A 147 -12.81 14.17 43.01
CA VAL A 147 -14.01 13.39 42.70
C VAL A 147 -13.54 11.98 42.35
N GLY A 148 -13.77 11.06 43.28
CA GLY A 148 -13.59 9.63 43.04
C GLY A 148 -14.61 9.16 42.02
N THR A 149 -14.16 8.87 40.82
CA THR A 149 -14.91 8.08 39.85
C THR A 149 -14.89 6.64 40.31
N LYS A 150 -16.02 6.18 40.87
CA LYS A 150 -16.36 4.76 40.83
C LYS A 150 -16.53 4.39 39.36
N GLU A 151 -15.48 3.81 38.77
CA GLU A 151 -15.62 2.99 37.58
C GLU A 151 -16.46 1.77 37.95
N GLU A 152 -17.75 1.81 37.62
CA GLU A 152 -18.50 0.57 37.41
C GLU A 152 -17.97 -0.04 36.10
N SER A 153 -16.93 -0.86 36.23
CA SER A 153 -16.55 -1.88 35.24
C SER A 153 -17.68 -2.88 35.15
N ARG A 154 -18.71 -2.57 34.35
CA ARG A 154 -19.60 -3.58 33.81
C ARG A 154 -18.91 -4.16 32.59
N ASP A 155 -18.30 -5.31 32.80
CA ASP A 155 -17.92 -6.24 31.74
C ASP A 155 -19.13 -6.42 30.82
N ALA A 156 -19.08 -5.75 29.66
CA ALA A 156 -19.89 -6.13 28.54
C ALA A 156 -19.35 -7.50 28.14
N VAL A 157 -20.04 -8.55 28.59
CA VAL A 157 -19.84 -9.92 28.14
C VAL A 157 -19.82 -9.87 26.61
N MET A 158 -18.62 -10.00 26.03
CA MET A 158 -18.47 -10.27 24.61
C MET A 158 -19.25 -11.56 24.36
N PRO A 159 -20.20 -11.60 23.40
CA PRO A 159 -20.84 -12.85 23.04
C PRO A 159 -19.75 -13.86 22.64
N SER A 160 -19.88 -15.11 23.12
CA SER A 160 -18.93 -16.18 22.87
C SER A 160 -18.58 -16.29 21.39
N ASP A 161 -17.30 -16.47 21.07
CA ASP A 161 -16.71 -16.59 19.73
C ASP A 161 -17.20 -17.79 18.88
N ASP A 162 -18.24 -18.49 19.32
CA ASP A 162 -18.72 -19.77 18.76
C ASP A 162 -19.81 -19.63 17.67
N GLU A 163 -20.19 -18.42 17.24
CA GLU A 163 -21.01 -18.28 16.02
C GLU A 163 -20.14 -18.58 14.79
N ALA A 164 -20.07 -19.86 14.40
CA ALA A 164 -19.42 -20.30 13.18
C ALA A 164 -19.99 -19.53 11.97
N VAL A 165 -19.16 -18.73 11.31
CA VAL A 165 -19.51 -18.06 10.05
C VAL A 165 -19.55 -19.13 8.96
N SER A 166 -20.74 -19.40 8.44
CA SER A 166 -20.90 -20.32 7.31
C SER A 166 -20.43 -19.70 5.99
N LEU A 167 -20.17 -20.52 4.98
CA LEU A 167 -19.91 -20.02 3.62
C LEU A 167 -21.09 -19.20 3.07
N ASP A 168 -22.33 -19.59 3.39
CA ASP A 168 -23.53 -18.84 3.02
C ASP A 168 -23.58 -17.46 3.68
N ASP A 169 -23.00 -17.32 4.87
CA ASP A 169 -22.91 -16.06 5.60
C ASP A 169 -21.89 -15.11 5.00
N ILE A 170 -20.74 -15.63 4.57
CA ILE A 170 -19.75 -14.89 3.79
C ILE A 170 -20.38 -14.44 2.48
N GLN A 171 -21.07 -15.36 1.82
CA GLN A 171 -21.72 -15.09 0.55
C GLN A 171 -22.80 -14.01 0.70
N ARG A 172 -23.65 -14.09 1.72
CA ARG A 172 -24.65 -13.05 2.01
C ARG A 172 -24.01 -11.70 2.31
N GLU A 173 -22.90 -11.67 3.05
CA GLU A 173 -22.20 -10.41 3.35
C GLU A 173 -21.52 -9.82 2.11
N LEU A 174 -20.97 -10.66 1.24
CA LEU A 174 -20.45 -10.26 -0.07
C LEU A 174 -21.58 -9.77 -0.99
N GLU A 175 -22.73 -10.43 -0.97
CA GLU A 175 -23.95 -10.02 -1.68
C GLU A 175 -24.53 -8.71 -1.12
N LEU A 176 -24.40 -8.43 0.17
CA LEU A 176 -24.81 -7.16 0.78
C LEU A 176 -23.90 -5.98 0.39
N GLN A 177 -22.69 -6.25 -0.11
CA GLN A 177 -21.82 -5.22 -0.68
C GLN A 177 -22.21 -4.85 -2.11
N ALA A 178 -22.84 -5.77 -2.85
CA ALA A 178 -23.52 -5.46 -4.10
C ALA A 178 -24.86 -4.78 -3.76
N ASN A 179 -25.13 -3.63 -4.37
CA ASN A 179 -26.23 -2.73 -3.98
C ASN A 179 -27.58 -3.44 -3.82
N LYS A 180 -28.27 -3.18 -2.68
CA LYS A 180 -29.68 -3.53 -2.43
C LYS A 180 -30.64 -2.68 -3.29
N SER A 181 -30.54 -2.78 -4.60
CA SER A 181 -31.71 -2.51 -5.44
C SER A 181 -32.45 -3.83 -5.58
N ASP A 182 -33.79 -3.82 -5.48
CA ASP A 182 -34.59 -4.94 -5.92
C ASP A 182 -34.25 -5.15 -7.40
N GLY A 183 -33.37 -6.13 -7.67
CA GLY A 183 -32.81 -6.34 -9.00
C GLY A 183 -33.92 -6.52 -10.03
N PRO A 184 -33.63 -6.29 -11.33
CA PRO A 184 -34.65 -6.38 -12.36
C PRO A 184 -35.37 -7.74 -12.27
N SER A 185 -36.70 -7.69 -12.21
CA SER A 185 -37.52 -8.88 -11.96
C SER A 185 -37.71 -9.75 -13.20
N SER A 186 -37.25 -9.29 -14.37
CA SER A 186 -37.31 -10.03 -15.63
C SER A 186 -36.08 -9.80 -16.48
N THR A 187 -35.71 -10.80 -17.27
CA THR A 187 -34.64 -10.79 -18.28
C THR A 187 -34.79 -9.64 -19.27
N THR A 188 -36.02 -9.38 -19.73
CA THR A 188 -36.31 -8.23 -20.60
C THR A 188 -35.92 -6.92 -19.93
N GLN A 189 -36.21 -6.77 -18.63
CA GLN A 189 -35.82 -5.57 -17.87
C GLN A 189 -34.30 -5.47 -17.70
N MET A 190 -33.60 -6.58 -17.46
CA MET A 190 -32.13 -6.59 -17.38
C MET A 190 -31.49 -6.10 -18.67
N LEU A 191 -31.95 -6.61 -19.82
CA LEU A 191 -31.39 -6.28 -21.12
C LEU A 191 -31.77 -4.88 -21.61
N THR A 192 -32.97 -4.41 -21.27
CA THR A 192 -33.34 -2.99 -21.47
C THR A 192 -32.44 -2.08 -20.63
N ASN A 193 -32.22 -2.40 -19.35
CA ASN A 193 -31.33 -1.60 -18.50
C ASN A 193 -29.89 -1.59 -19.04
N ALA A 194 -29.35 -2.73 -19.48
CA ALA A 194 -28.01 -2.81 -20.08
C ALA A 194 -27.92 -1.94 -21.35
N ARG A 195 -28.94 -2.01 -22.21
CA ARG A 195 -29.05 -1.16 -23.41
C ARG A 195 -29.09 0.32 -23.04
N ASP A 196 -29.89 0.69 -22.04
CA ASP A 196 -30.04 2.08 -21.59
C ASP A 196 -28.72 2.63 -21.03
N ILE A 197 -27.96 1.83 -20.27
CA ILE A 197 -26.63 2.19 -19.78
C ILE A 197 -25.70 2.50 -20.96
N VAL A 198 -25.62 1.60 -21.95
CA VAL A 198 -24.77 1.80 -23.13
C VAL A 198 -25.21 3.02 -23.94
N HIS A 199 -26.52 3.20 -24.13
CA HIS A 199 -27.06 4.37 -24.82
C HIS A 199 -26.76 5.69 -24.08
N ASN A 200 -26.79 5.68 -22.74
CA ASN A 200 -26.40 6.83 -21.94
C ASN A 200 -24.91 7.14 -22.10
N LEU A 201 -24.04 6.12 -22.13
CA LEU A 201 -22.62 6.29 -22.41
C LEU A 201 -22.37 6.87 -23.80
N GLU A 202 -23.09 6.38 -24.81
CA GLU A 202 -23.06 6.88 -26.18
C GLU A 202 -23.44 8.36 -26.29
N THR A 203 -24.53 8.74 -25.63
CA THR A 203 -25.09 10.10 -25.68
C THR A 203 -24.31 11.10 -24.83
N ALA A 204 -23.77 10.67 -23.69
CA ALA A 204 -22.94 11.51 -22.84
C ALA A 204 -21.60 11.87 -23.51
N GLY A 205 -21.10 10.99 -24.40
CA GLY A 205 -19.89 11.24 -25.18
C GLY A 205 -18.72 11.70 -24.31
N ARG A 206 -18.01 12.76 -24.75
CA ARG A 206 -16.79 13.29 -24.10
C ARG A 206 -16.98 13.85 -22.68
N THR A 207 -18.21 13.93 -22.16
CA THR A 207 -18.48 14.53 -20.85
C THR A 207 -18.41 13.55 -19.68
N THR A 208 -18.40 12.25 -19.97
CA THR A 208 -18.32 11.19 -18.97
C THR A 208 -16.90 11.06 -18.45
N HIS A 209 -16.75 10.99 -17.12
CA HIS A 209 -15.44 10.69 -16.52
C HIS A 209 -15.07 9.23 -16.82
N VAL A 210 -13.83 8.96 -17.23
CA VAL A 210 -13.40 7.60 -17.65
C VAL A 210 -13.64 6.53 -16.58
N SER A 211 -13.51 6.88 -15.29
CA SER A 211 -13.78 5.91 -14.21
C SER A 211 -15.27 5.52 -14.09
N SER A 212 -16.21 6.38 -14.50
CA SER A 212 -17.63 6.00 -14.52
C SER A 212 -17.94 5.11 -15.73
N LEU A 213 -17.25 5.30 -16.85
CA LEU A 213 -17.39 4.46 -18.04
C LEU A 213 -17.12 2.97 -17.75
N SER A 214 -16.01 2.63 -17.10
CA SER A 214 -15.68 1.23 -16.78
C SER A 214 -16.69 0.60 -15.81
N CYS A 215 -17.20 1.38 -14.85
CA CYS A 215 -18.25 0.92 -13.93
C CYS A 215 -19.59 0.67 -14.65
N ASP A 216 -20.00 1.59 -15.52
CA ASP A 216 -21.24 1.50 -16.29
C ASP A 216 -21.19 0.32 -17.27
N LEU A 217 -20.07 0.13 -17.98
CA LEU A 217 -19.85 -1.04 -18.85
C LEU A 217 -19.88 -2.36 -18.08
N LEU A 218 -19.31 -2.38 -16.87
CA LEU A 218 -19.35 -3.56 -16.01
C LEU A 218 -20.77 -3.86 -15.52
N GLU A 219 -21.55 -2.85 -15.15
CA GLU A 219 -22.95 -3.02 -14.77
C GLU A 219 -23.79 -3.57 -15.93
N ALA A 220 -23.59 -3.04 -17.14
CA ALA A 220 -24.23 -3.57 -18.34
C ALA A 220 -23.83 -5.04 -18.58
N LEU A 221 -22.54 -5.39 -18.43
CA LEU A 221 -22.06 -6.77 -18.56
C LEU A 221 -22.71 -7.70 -17.53
N ASP A 222 -22.82 -7.27 -16.27
CA ASP A 222 -23.46 -8.04 -15.20
C ASP A 222 -24.93 -8.33 -15.50
N LEU A 223 -25.66 -7.35 -16.01
CA LEU A 223 -27.06 -7.50 -16.41
C LEU A 223 -27.23 -8.48 -17.57
N VAL A 224 -26.36 -8.40 -18.58
CA VAL A 224 -26.37 -9.34 -19.72
C VAL A 224 -26.04 -10.76 -19.26
N LEU A 225 -25.02 -10.94 -18.42
CA LEU A 225 -24.65 -12.25 -17.91
C LEU A 225 -25.74 -12.87 -17.02
N ALA A 226 -26.40 -12.06 -16.19
CA ALA A 226 -27.54 -12.52 -15.39
C ALA A 226 -28.73 -12.95 -16.26
N ALA A 227 -29.00 -12.22 -17.35
CA ALA A 227 -30.02 -12.57 -18.33
C ALA A 227 -29.70 -13.89 -19.05
N GLU A 228 -28.45 -14.09 -19.48
CA GLU A 228 -27.96 -15.32 -20.10
C GLU A 228 -28.06 -16.52 -19.14
N GLU A 229 -27.74 -16.34 -17.85
CA GLU A 229 -27.85 -17.39 -16.83
C GLU A 229 -29.32 -17.83 -16.62
N GLN A 230 -30.28 -16.90 -16.66
CA GLN A 230 -31.70 -17.21 -16.48
C GLN A 230 -32.33 -17.94 -17.66
N HIS A 231 -31.88 -17.69 -18.90
CA HIS A 231 -32.50 -18.24 -20.10
C HIS A 231 -31.66 -19.27 -20.85
N GLY A 232 -30.48 -19.60 -20.34
CA GLY A 232 -29.47 -20.38 -21.05
C GLY A 232 -28.78 -19.53 -22.12
N LYS A 233 -27.53 -19.86 -22.44
CA LYS A 233 -26.83 -19.26 -23.58
C LYS A 233 -27.67 -19.51 -24.82
N HIS A 234 -28.06 -18.42 -25.48
CA HIS A 234 -28.91 -18.44 -26.66
C HIS A 234 -28.43 -19.50 -27.66
N GLU A 235 -29.29 -20.47 -27.95
CA GLU A 235 -29.20 -21.15 -29.23
C GLU A 235 -29.47 -20.08 -30.29
N GLU A 236 -28.47 -19.84 -31.13
CA GLU A 236 -28.45 -18.83 -32.19
C GLU A 236 -29.82 -18.69 -32.89
N GLY A 237 -30.48 -17.54 -32.69
CA GLY A 237 -31.49 -17.07 -33.62
C GLY A 237 -32.95 -16.95 -33.17
N ARG A 238 -33.33 -17.16 -31.89
CA ARG A 238 -34.73 -16.89 -31.45
C ARG A 238 -34.85 -16.39 -30.02
N GLY A 239 -34.82 -15.07 -29.81
CA GLY A 239 -35.47 -14.51 -28.62
C GLY A 239 -35.02 -13.13 -28.17
N LEU A 240 -33.74 -12.77 -28.32
CA LEU A 240 -33.18 -11.55 -27.72
C LEU A 240 -32.56 -10.54 -28.69
N ASP A 241 -32.49 -10.83 -29.99
CA ASP A 241 -32.18 -9.84 -31.04
C ASP A 241 -33.17 -8.65 -31.12
N LEU A 242 -34.28 -8.70 -30.38
CA LEU A 242 -35.34 -7.69 -30.44
C LEU A 242 -34.98 -6.36 -29.75
N LEU A 243 -33.91 -6.33 -28.94
CA LEU A 243 -33.58 -5.16 -28.12
C LEU A 243 -32.28 -4.46 -28.51
N GLU A 244 -31.57 -4.87 -29.57
CA GLU A 244 -30.28 -4.25 -29.94
C GLU A 244 -29.30 -4.15 -28.74
N THR A 245 -29.42 -5.08 -27.77
CA THR A 245 -28.58 -5.08 -26.56
C THR A 245 -27.22 -5.66 -26.93
N PRO A 246 -26.11 -5.03 -26.52
CA PRO A 246 -24.78 -5.58 -26.74
C PRO A 246 -24.61 -6.96 -26.11
N THR A 247 -23.90 -7.84 -26.80
CA THR A 247 -23.50 -9.16 -26.31
C THR A 247 -22.49 -9.06 -25.17
N SER A 248 -22.36 -10.12 -24.37
CA SER A 248 -21.35 -10.20 -23.32
C SER A 248 -19.92 -10.06 -23.88
N ASP A 249 -19.65 -10.60 -25.07
CA ASP A 249 -18.36 -10.46 -25.76
C ASP A 249 -18.10 -9.02 -26.24
N GLU A 250 -19.11 -8.32 -26.77
CA GLU A 250 -19.00 -6.90 -27.14
C GLU A 250 -18.71 -6.01 -25.94
N LEU A 251 -19.47 -6.19 -24.84
CA LEU A 251 -19.26 -5.43 -23.61
C LEU A 251 -17.89 -5.70 -23.01
N LEU A 252 -17.44 -6.96 -23.03
CA LEU A 252 -16.10 -7.33 -22.58
C LEU A 252 -15.00 -6.70 -23.45
N GLN A 253 -15.20 -6.64 -24.78
CA GLN A 253 -14.27 -5.98 -25.69
C GLN A 253 -14.21 -4.46 -25.43
N TRP A 254 -15.35 -3.83 -25.16
CA TRP A 254 -15.40 -2.40 -24.83
C TRP A 254 -14.75 -2.10 -23.49
N LEU A 255 -14.98 -2.97 -22.49
CA LEU A 255 -14.33 -2.90 -21.19
C LEU A 255 -12.80 -3.09 -21.30
N ALA A 256 -12.36 -4.04 -22.12
CA ALA A 256 -10.94 -4.23 -22.43
C ALA A 256 -10.33 -2.95 -23.05
N CYS A 257 -11.06 -2.27 -23.95
CA CYS A 257 -10.62 -1.00 -24.51
C CYS A 257 -10.54 0.14 -23.49
N SER A 258 -11.45 0.20 -22.50
CA SER A 258 -11.40 1.24 -21.46
C SER A 258 -10.29 1.00 -20.43
N LEU A 259 -9.95 -0.27 -20.17
CA LEU A 259 -8.92 -0.66 -19.20
C LEU A 259 -7.50 -0.25 -19.56
N GLY A 260 -7.18 -0.18 -20.86
CA GLY A 260 -5.81 0.07 -21.33
C GLY A 260 -5.21 1.41 -20.87
N GLU A 261 -5.99 2.28 -20.22
CA GLU A 261 -5.58 3.64 -19.88
C GLU A 261 -5.41 3.89 -18.37
N ARG A 262 -6.00 3.10 -17.46
CA ARG A 262 -5.96 3.36 -16.01
C ARG A 262 -6.00 2.10 -15.15
N HIS A 263 -4.90 1.80 -14.47
CA HIS A 263 -4.77 0.68 -13.52
C HIS A 263 -5.72 0.76 -12.31
N SER A 264 -6.24 1.95 -11.98
CA SER A 264 -7.22 2.10 -10.89
C SER A 264 -8.54 1.38 -11.17
N ASP A 265 -8.87 1.15 -12.44
CA ASP A 265 -10.16 0.63 -12.87
C ASP A 265 -10.21 -0.90 -12.85
N ASN A 266 -9.04 -1.57 -12.81
CA ASN A 266 -8.92 -3.03 -12.62
C ASN A 266 -9.71 -3.50 -11.37
N TRP A 267 -9.80 -2.65 -10.35
CA TRP A 267 -10.53 -2.94 -9.12
C TRP A 267 -12.04 -2.94 -9.25
N ALA A 268 -12.59 -2.07 -10.08
CA ALA A 268 -14.04 -2.07 -10.30
C ALA A 268 -14.45 -3.39 -10.96
N ILE A 269 -13.70 -3.82 -11.96
CA ILE A 269 -13.97 -4.99 -12.80
C ILE A 269 -13.89 -6.29 -12.01
N ALA A 270 -12.88 -6.41 -11.14
CA ALA A 270 -12.75 -7.56 -10.25
C ALA A 270 -13.95 -7.67 -9.28
N GLY A 271 -14.67 -6.58 -9.03
CA GLY A 271 -15.87 -6.54 -8.19
C GLY A 271 -17.11 -7.24 -8.78
N SER A 272 -17.13 -7.50 -10.09
CA SER A 272 -18.24 -8.22 -10.73
C SER A 272 -18.17 -9.72 -10.43
N ARG A 273 -19.16 -10.22 -9.69
CA ARG A 273 -19.30 -11.66 -9.42
C ARG A 273 -19.60 -12.45 -10.70
N GLN A 274 -20.44 -11.91 -11.58
CA GLN A 274 -20.91 -12.64 -12.75
C GLN A 274 -19.81 -12.78 -13.81
N ALA A 275 -19.02 -11.74 -14.01
CA ALA A 275 -17.98 -11.73 -15.01
C ALA A 275 -16.77 -12.63 -14.67
N TRP A 276 -16.59 -13.04 -13.40
CA TRP A 276 -15.54 -14.00 -13.03
C TRP A 276 -15.61 -15.33 -13.80
N ARG A 277 -16.79 -15.77 -14.23
CA ARG A 277 -16.95 -16.97 -15.08
C ARG A 277 -16.31 -16.78 -16.47
N LEU A 278 -16.30 -15.55 -16.98
CA LEU A 278 -15.61 -15.18 -18.22
C LEU A 278 -14.11 -15.00 -17.96
N TYR A 279 -13.75 -14.25 -16.92
CA TYR A 279 -12.36 -13.94 -16.58
C TYR A 279 -11.53 -15.21 -16.31
N LYS A 280 -12.06 -16.16 -15.54
CA LYS A 280 -11.35 -17.42 -15.24
C LYS A 280 -11.02 -18.26 -16.48
N ARG A 281 -11.72 -18.04 -17.59
CA ARG A 281 -11.49 -18.71 -18.89
C ARG A 281 -10.54 -17.92 -19.80
N GLY A 282 -10.02 -16.79 -19.34
CA GLY A 282 -9.15 -15.91 -20.12
C GLY A 282 -9.91 -15.10 -21.18
N ALA A 283 -11.22 -14.90 -21.04
CA ALA A 283 -11.99 -14.10 -22.01
C ALA A 283 -11.46 -12.66 -22.10
N LEU A 284 -11.12 -12.05 -20.96
CA LEU A 284 -10.54 -10.71 -20.93
C LEU A 284 -9.15 -10.66 -21.61
N ARG A 285 -8.33 -11.69 -21.40
CA ARG A 285 -7.04 -11.86 -22.09
C ARG A 285 -7.22 -11.91 -23.61
N GLN A 286 -8.23 -12.64 -24.09
CA GLN A 286 -8.56 -12.73 -25.52
C GLN A 286 -9.05 -11.39 -26.07
N ALA A 287 -9.94 -10.69 -25.34
CA ALA A 287 -10.41 -9.35 -25.71
C ALA A 287 -9.27 -8.32 -25.79
N LEU A 288 -8.30 -8.42 -24.89
CA LEU A 288 -7.08 -7.61 -24.88
C LEU A 288 -6.03 -8.09 -25.89
N SER A 289 -6.29 -9.18 -26.62
CA SER A 289 -5.35 -9.80 -27.58
C SER A 289 -3.96 -10.09 -26.99
N ILE A 290 -3.89 -10.45 -25.70
CA ILE A 290 -2.63 -10.76 -25.04
C ILE A 290 -2.17 -12.17 -25.44
N ASP A 291 -0.90 -12.26 -25.86
CA ASP A 291 -0.25 -13.52 -26.17
C ASP A 291 -0.16 -14.43 -24.94
N GLU A 292 -0.70 -15.64 -25.06
CA GLU A 292 -0.77 -16.62 -23.97
C GLU A 292 0.61 -17.08 -23.52
N ALA A 293 1.53 -17.29 -24.48
CA ALA A 293 2.87 -17.77 -24.17
C ALA A 293 3.68 -16.72 -23.42
N ALA A 294 3.59 -15.45 -23.84
CA ALA A 294 4.24 -14.32 -23.18
C ALA A 294 3.69 -14.11 -21.75
N LEU A 295 2.37 -14.17 -21.58
CA LEU A 295 1.74 -14.05 -20.26
C LEU A 295 2.10 -15.22 -19.34
N ALA A 296 2.16 -16.45 -19.88
CA ALA A 296 2.59 -17.62 -19.13
C ALA A 296 4.06 -17.53 -18.68
N ALA A 297 4.96 -17.11 -19.58
CA ALA A 297 6.37 -16.89 -19.25
C ALA A 297 6.52 -15.82 -18.16
N PHE A 298 5.82 -14.70 -18.28
CA PHE A 298 5.82 -13.68 -17.24
C PHE A 298 5.29 -14.19 -15.90
N ALA A 299 4.14 -14.86 -15.89
CA ALA A 299 3.53 -15.36 -14.66
C ALA A 299 4.48 -16.33 -13.94
N HIS A 300 5.20 -17.16 -14.71
CA HIS A 300 6.23 -18.05 -14.19
C HIS A 300 7.44 -17.30 -13.61
N ASP A 301 7.99 -16.35 -14.37
CA ASP A 301 9.15 -15.58 -13.94
C ASP A 301 8.84 -14.73 -12.69
N PHE A 302 7.64 -14.14 -12.65
CA PHE A 302 7.13 -13.40 -11.49
C PHE A 302 6.97 -14.32 -10.28
N GLU A 303 6.41 -15.52 -10.46
CA GLU A 303 6.28 -16.50 -9.38
C GLU A 303 7.65 -16.90 -8.81
N ILE A 304 8.64 -17.15 -9.67
CA ILE A 304 10.01 -17.44 -9.24
C ILE A 304 10.59 -16.26 -8.46
N ALA A 305 10.55 -15.05 -9.03
CA ALA A 305 11.15 -13.87 -8.42
C ALA A 305 10.48 -13.52 -7.08
N LEU A 306 9.15 -13.67 -6.99
CA LEU A 306 8.43 -13.48 -5.73
C LEU A 306 8.83 -14.53 -4.71
N ILE A 307 8.85 -15.82 -5.06
CA ILE A 307 9.23 -16.89 -4.13
C ILE A 307 10.67 -16.70 -3.66
N GLU A 308 11.59 -16.33 -4.54
CA GLU A 308 12.98 -16.02 -4.19
C GLU A 308 13.05 -14.84 -3.23
N ARG A 309 12.34 -13.74 -3.53
CA ARG A 309 12.28 -12.53 -2.69
C ARG A 309 11.66 -12.79 -1.32
N LEU A 310 10.63 -13.63 -1.25
CA LEU A 310 10.05 -14.07 0.01
C LEU A 310 11.11 -14.94 0.72
N THR A 311 11.55 -16.04 0.12
CA THR A 311 12.44 -16.99 0.82
C THR A 311 13.77 -16.39 1.32
N ASN A 312 14.41 -15.55 0.50
CA ASN A 312 15.76 -15.06 0.74
C ASN A 312 15.81 -13.61 1.22
N GLY A 313 14.67 -12.94 1.35
CA GLY A 313 14.60 -11.52 1.64
C GLY A 313 15.04 -10.66 0.45
N ARG A 314 15.22 -9.36 0.71
CA ARG A 314 15.63 -8.38 -0.29
C ARG A 314 17.05 -8.65 -0.77
N THR A 315 17.24 -8.68 -2.09
CA THR A 315 18.57 -8.60 -2.70
C THR A 315 19.13 -7.20 -2.51
N LYS A 316 20.36 -7.10 -2.00
CA LYS A 316 21.09 -5.84 -1.81
C LYS A 316 22.25 -5.78 -2.82
N PRO A 317 22.05 -5.26 -4.05
CA PRO A 317 23.11 -5.18 -5.07
C PRO A 317 24.38 -4.52 -4.54
N SER A 318 24.24 -3.55 -3.65
CA SER A 318 25.34 -2.74 -3.12
C SER A 318 25.98 -3.31 -1.85
N ALA A 319 25.51 -4.45 -1.32
CA ALA A 319 26.01 -5.00 -0.05
C ALA A 319 27.51 -5.34 -0.08
N HIS A 320 28.02 -5.72 -1.24
CA HIS A 320 29.43 -6.06 -1.45
C HIS A 320 30.36 -4.83 -1.52
N LEU A 321 29.81 -3.63 -1.69
CA LEU A 321 30.59 -2.41 -1.80
C LEU A 321 31.13 -1.98 -0.43
N SER A 322 32.39 -1.56 -0.42
CA SER A 322 33.03 -0.90 0.71
C SER A 322 32.51 0.53 0.89
N MET A 323 32.72 1.14 2.05
CA MET A 323 32.29 2.53 2.31
C MET A 323 32.87 3.53 1.28
N PRO A 324 34.15 3.49 0.87
CA PRO A 324 34.66 4.35 -0.20
C PRO A 324 33.95 4.15 -1.55
N GLU A 325 33.65 2.90 -1.92
CA GLU A 325 32.95 2.58 -3.16
C GLU A 325 31.50 3.07 -3.15
N LEU A 326 30.81 2.92 -2.00
CA LEU A 326 29.45 3.45 -1.80
C LEU A 326 29.42 4.97 -1.92
N LEU A 327 30.37 5.68 -1.29
CA LEU A 327 30.42 7.13 -1.36
C LEU A 327 30.71 7.63 -2.77
N LYS A 328 31.62 6.96 -3.48
CA LYS A 328 31.86 7.24 -4.89
C LYS A 328 30.60 7.04 -5.73
N ALA A 329 29.91 5.91 -5.55
CA ALA A 329 28.67 5.63 -6.28
C ALA A 329 27.58 6.68 -5.97
N ALA A 330 27.46 7.13 -4.71
CA ALA A 330 26.52 8.17 -4.30
C ALA A 330 26.85 9.53 -4.94
N GLU A 331 28.14 9.87 -5.04
CA GLU A 331 28.60 11.07 -5.74
C GLU A 331 28.33 10.98 -7.25
N ASP A 332 28.68 9.87 -7.90
CA ASP A 332 28.47 9.64 -9.34
C ASP A 332 26.97 9.78 -9.70
N VAL A 333 26.10 9.13 -8.93
CA VAL A 333 24.63 9.23 -9.06
C VAL A 333 24.14 10.66 -8.86
N THR A 334 24.62 11.34 -7.81
CA THR A 334 24.22 12.71 -7.50
C THR A 334 24.63 13.67 -8.60
N GLN A 335 25.84 13.53 -9.15
CA GLN A 335 26.34 14.38 -10.22
C GLN A 335 25.60 14.13 -11.55
N ALA A 336 25.25 12.89 -11.86
CA ALA A 336 24.42 12.54 -13.01
C ALA A 336 23.05 13.24 -12.92
N ILE A 337 22.37 13.15 -11.77
CA ILE A 337 21.06 13.78 -11.57
C ILE A 337 21.15 15.32 -11.60
N ARG A 338 22.18 15.93 -10.99
CA ARG A 338 22.37 17.39 -10.96
C ARG A 338 22.59 17.96 -12.35
N THR A 339 23.42 17.31 -13.17
CA THR A 339 23.67 17.74 -14.55
C THR A 339 22.38 17.87 -15.34
N ASP A 340 21.41 17.00 -15.07
CA ASP A 340 20.11 16.99 -15.75
C ASP A 340 19.10 17.98 -15.15
N ALA A 341 19.03 18.11 -13.82
CA ALA A 341 18.10 19.02 -13.15
C ALA A 341 18.44 20.51 -13.39
N GLU A 342 19.73 20.83 -13.48
CA GLU A 342 20.23 22.18 -13.79
C GLU A 342 19.89 22.63 -15.23
N VAL A 343 19.63 21.71 -16.17
CA VAL A 343 19.08 22.07 -17.50
C VAL A 343 17.67 22.66 -17.38
N SER A 344 16.94 22.33 -16.31
CA SER A 344 15.55 22.75 -16.11
C SER A 344 15.41 24.00 -15.22
N GLN A 345 16.33 24.22 -14.27
CA GLN A 345 16.22 25.31 -13.30
C GLN A 345 17.52 26.12 -13.21
N ASN A 346 17.44 27.40 -13.63
CA ASN A 346 18.49 28.43 -13.63
C ASN A 346 19.09 28.78 -12.25
N SER A 347 19.11 27.87 -11.27
CA SER A 347 19.70 28.14 -9.96
C SER A 347 21.22 27.99 -10.00
N VAL A 348 21.90 29.11 -10.20
CA VAL A 348 23.34 29.31 -10.08
C VAL A 348 23.77 29.16 -8.61
N ARG A 349 23.74 27.96 -8.04
CA ARG A 349 24.58 27.65 -6.86
C ARG A 349 25.91 27.11 -7.39
N ALA A 350 27.01 27.65 -6.88
CA ALA A 350 28.35 27.25 -7.29
C ALA A 350 28.49 25.73 -7.13
N ARG A 351 28.80 25.04 -8.23
CA ARG A 351 29.11 23.61 -8.21
C ARG A 351 30.28 23.39 -7.26
N SER A 352 30.02 22.77 -6.11
CA SER A 352 31.12 22.16 -5.37
C SER A 352 31.68 21.04 -6.23
N ILE A 353 33.00 20.98 -6.33
CA ILE A 353 33.72 19.94 -7.10
C ILE A 353 33.48 18.56 -6.47
N SER A 354 33.22 18.51 -5.16
CA SER A 354 32.87 17.29 -4.44
C SER A 354 31.59 17.43 -3.62
N LEU A 355 30.89 16.31 -3.46
CA LEU A 355 29.76 16.16 -2.54
C LEU A 355 30.19 16.17 -1.05
N PHE A 356 31.45 15.84 -0.77
CA PHE A 356 31.97 15.56 0.56
C PHE A 356 32.84 16.69 1.11
N ASP A 357 32.87 16.80 2.43
CA ASP A 357 33.76 17.70 3.16
C ASP A 357 35.17 17.08 3.34
N SER A 358 36.08 17.83 3.97
CA SER A 358 37.41 17.29 4.30
C SER A 358 37.31 16.21 5.39
N PRO A 359 37.95 15.03 5.22
CA PRO A 359 38.01 13.94 6.19
C PRO A 359 38.16 14.37 7.65
N ALA A 360 37.39 13.73 8.55
CA ALA A 360 37.55 13.90 9.99
C ALA A 360 38.75 13.12 10.50
N THR A 361 39.53 13.72 11.41
CA THR A 361 40.61 12.99 12.10
C THR A 361 40.06 12.11 13.21
N GLU A 362 40.82 11.10 13.62
CA GLU A 362 40.47 10.25 14.76
C GLU A 362 40.28 11.04 16.06
N GLU A 363 41.06 12.11 16.25
CA GLU A 363 40.93 13.00 17.40
C GLU A 363 39.63 13.79 17.38
N GLN A 364 39.19 14.27 16.21
CA GLN A 364 37.91 14.97 16.08
C GLN A 364 36.73 14.04 16.39
N ILE A 365 36.79 12.80 15.89
CA ILE A 365 35.80 11.77 16.17
C ILE A 365 35.80 11.43 17.66
N ALA A 366 36.97 11.23 18.28
CA ALA A 366 37.09 10.94 19.70
C ALA A 366 36.56 12.10 20.59
N GLN A 367 36.79 13.35 20.18
CA GLN A 367 36.23 14.52 20.86
C GLN A 367 34.72 14.57 20.75
N ALA A 368 34.14 14.26 19.58
CA ALA A 368 32.70 14.19 19.41
C ALA A 368 32.07 13.04 20.22
N GLU A 369 32.68 11.85 20.22
CA GLU A 369 32.25 10.73 21.07
C GLU A 369 32.26 11.11 22.56
N ALA A 370 33.32 11.78 23.04
CA ALA A 370 33.41 12.27 24.41
C ALA A 370 32.35 13.33 24.73
N ARG A 371 32.10 14.27 23.81
CA ARG A 371 31.08 15.32 23.93
C ARG A 371 29.66 14.75 23.96
N LEU A 372 29.37 13.78 23.09
CA LEU A 372 28.06 13.15 22.98
C LEU A 372 27.82 12.09 24.06
N GLY A 373 28.88 11.62 24.73
CA GLY A 373 28.82 10.59 25.75
C GLY A 373 28.52 9.20 25.19
N ILE A 374 28.92 8.92 23.94
CA ILE A 374 28.61 7.67 23.24
C ILE A 374 29.75 7.25 22.32
N LYS A 375 29.78 5.96 21.95
CA LYS A 375 30.62 5.46 20.86
C LYS A 375 29.82 5.45 19.55
N LEU A 376 30.35 6.11 18.52
CA LEU A 376 29.70 6.14 17.22
C LEU A 376 29.86 4.77 16.53
N PRO A 377 28.90 4.37 15.67
CA PRO A 377 29.01 3.16 14.84
C PRO A 377 30.30 3.13 14.03
N SER A 378 30.87 1.93 13.83
CA SER A 378 32.13 1.76 13.10
C SER A 378 32.02 2.17 11.62
N ASP A 379 30.90 1.85 10.98
CA ASP A 379 30.59 2.26 9.62
C ASP A 379 30.46 3.78 9.49
N TYR A 380 29.75 4.44 10.42
CA TYR A 380 29.62 5.89 10.43
C TYR A 380 30.94 6.62 10.70
N LYS A 381 31.81 6.07 11.57
CA LYS A 381 33.18 6.60 11.74
C LYS A 381 34.00 6.49 10.47
N THR A 382 33.90 5.38 9.76
CA THR A 382 34.57 5.19 8.46
C THR A 382 34.07 6.23 7.45
N PHE A 383 32.76 6.49 7.42
CA PHE A 383 32.19 7.58 6.62
C PHE A 383 32.78 8.95 6.98
N LEU A 384 32.84 9.31 8.27
CA LEU A 384 33.40 10.58 8.73
C LEU A 384 34.88 10.73 8.37
N GLN A 385 35.66 9.64 8.47
CA GLN A 385 37.07 9.62 8.08
C GLN A 385 37.30 9.75 6.57
N ILE A 386 36.28 9.59 5.74
CA ILE A 386 36.37 9.76 4.29
C ILE A 386 35.79 11.11 3.85
N SER A 387 34.72 11.56 4.50
CA SER A 387 33.88 12.66 4.00
C SER A 387 33.55 13.75 5.03
N ASN A 388 33.56 13.41 6.33
CA ASN A 388 33.14 14.30 7.41
C ASN A 388 31.81 15.03 7.16
N GLY A 389 30.81 14.35 6.58
CA GLY A 389 29.54 14.96 6.20
C GLY A 389 29.45 15.26 4.71
N THR A 390 28.41 16.02 4.31
CA THR A 390 28.20 16.40 2.92
C THR A 390 27.90 17.89 2.79
N VAL A 391 28.47 18.53 1.75
CA VAL A 391 28.35 19.98 1.51
C VAL A 391 26.99 20.34 0.88
N GLY A 392 26.24 19.35 0.42
CA GLY A 392 24.89 19.52 -0.11
C GLY A 392 24.12 18.21 -0.13
N HIS A 393 22.93 18.25 -0.74
CA HIS A 393 22.06 17.09 -0.86
C HIS A 393 22.72 15.95 -1.59
N MET A 394 22.52 14.74 -1.07
CA MET A 394 22.68 13.52 -1.84
C MET A 394 21.36 13.22 -2.55
N TRP A 395 21.42 12.90 -3.84
CA TRP A 395 20.22 12.63 -4.62
C TRP A 395 20.01 11.13 -4.75
N GLY A 396 19.01 10.62 -4.03
CA GLY A 396 18.55 9.24 -4.15
C GLY A 396 17.45 9.06 -5.21
N HIS A 397 16.70 10.11 -5.56
CA HIS A 397 15.65 10.02 -6.59
C HIS A 397 15.27 11.40 -7.15
N PRO A 398 15.20 11.60 -8.49
CA PRO A 398 14.79 12.87 -9.11
C PRO A 398 13.34 13.30 -8.89
N LEU A 399 12.49 12.48 -8.27
CA LEU A 399 11.08 12.84 -7.96
C LEU A 399 10.77 12.92 -6.45
N GLY A 400 11.74 12.84 -5.53
CA GLY A 400 11.40 13.11 -4.12
C GLY A 400 12.20 12.44 -3.01
N ASP A 401 13.15 11.54 -3.27
CA ASP A 401 14.01 11.00 -2.19
C ASP A 401 15.20 11.96 -1.99
N PHE A 402 14.88 13.17 -1.53
CA PHE A 402 15.85 14.16 -1.09
C PHE A 402 16.51 13.66 0.20
N GLN A 403 17.83 13.51 0.20
CA GLN A 403 18.57 13.30 1.44
C GLN A 403 19.20 14.63 1.85
N PRO A 404 18.96 15.09 3.09
CA PRO A 404 19.52 16.35 3.56
C PRO A 404 21.06 16.25 3.62
N PRO A 405 21.76 17.39 3.58
CA PRO A 405 23.19 17.43 3.84
C PRO A 405 23.49 16.81 5.21
N LEU A 406 24.55 16.01 5.28
CA LEU A 406 25.00 15.43 6.53
C LEU A 406 25.95 16.39 7.24
N HIS A 407 25.72 16.55 8.54
CA HIS A 407 26.54 17.35 9.45
C HIS A 407 27.98 16.85 9.51
N THR A 408 28.89 17.81 9.67
CA THR A 408 30.26 17.54 10.10
C THR A 408 30.27 17.02 11.53
N VAL A 409 31.34 16.30 11.90
CA VAL A 409 31.45 15.63 13.21
C VAL A 409 31.32 16.58 14.42
N ASP A 410 31.71 17.85 14.27
CA ASP A 410 31.58 18.89 15.30
C ASP A 410 30.14 19.38 15.50
N LYS A 411 29.28 19.22 14.47
CA LYS A 411 27.87 19.66 14.48
C LYS A 411 26.89 18.60 14.93
N LEU A 412 27.31 17.33 15.06
CA LEU A 412 26.46 16.26 15.56
C LEU A 412 25.84 16.62 16.91
N ARG A 413 24.55 16.38 17.08
CA ARG A 413 23.81 16.70 18.31
C ARG A 413 22.76 15.63 18.59
N TRP A 414 22.37 15.52 19.86
CA TRP A 414 21.17 14.78 20.23
C TRP A 414 19.95 15.63 19.94
N LEU A 415 18.85 15.01 19.51
CA LEU A 415 17.54 15.64 19.58
C LEU A 415 17.22 15.94 21.06
N ASP A 416 16.70 17.14 21.33
CA ASP A 416 16.29 17.54 22.67
C ASP A 416 14.78 17.29 22.83
N PRO A 417 14.35 16.32 23.67
CA PRO A 417 12.92 16.07 23.89
C PRO A 417 12.15 17.29 24.39
N ALA A 418 12.81 18.28 25.00
CA ALA A 418 12.15 19.50 25.47
C ALA A 418 11.87 20.50 24.34
N GLU A 419 12.65 20.46 23.25
CA GLU A 419 12.53 21.37 22.11
C GLU A 419 11.90 20.71 20.88
N GLU A 420 12.03 19.39 20.76
CA GLU A 420 11.71 18.57 19.59
C GLU A 420 10.78 17.41 19.97
N ASP A 421 9.86 17.65 20.91
CA ASP A 421 8.91 16.68 21.45
C ASP A 421 8.14 15.93 20.35
N TYR A 422 7.75 16.65 19.29
CA TYR A 422 7.10 16.12 18.10
C TYR A 422 7.89 14.95 17.48
N PHE A 423 9.21 15.08 17.30
CA PHE A 423 10.04 14.03 16.70
C PHE A 423 10.28 12.88 17.67
N THR A 424 10.59 13.20 18.92
CA THR A 424 10.95 12.17 19.91
C THR A 424 9.79 11.22 20.25
N GLY A 425 8.55 11.65 20.05
CA GLY A 425 7.34 10.83 20.23
C GLY A 425 6.90 10.05 19.00
N LEU A 426 7.57 10.17 17.85
CA LEU A 426 7.23 9.41 16.64
C LEU A 426 7.52 7.92 16.84
N ALA A 427 6.67 7.07 16.26
CA ALA A 427 6.81 5.63 16.36
C ALA A 427 8.04 5.11 15.57
N LEU A 428 8.70 4.10 16.12
CA LEU A 428 9.74 3.32 15.45
C LEU A 428 9.13 2.02 14.90
N ASP A 429 9.00 1.94 13.58
CA ASP A 429 8.49 0.76 12.89
C ASP A 429 9.62 -0.24 12.57
N ILE A 430 10.25 -0.79 13.62
CA ILE A 430 11.39 -1.72 13.51
C ILE A 430 11.02 -3.07 14.14
N PRO A 431 11.11 -4.22 13.43
CA PRO A 431 11.62 -4.35 12.06
C PRO A 431 10.57 -4.05 10.97
N ALA A 432 9.29 -3.90 11.34
CA ALA A 432 8.20 -3.60 10.41
C ALA A 432 7.15 -2.69 11.05
N ARG A 433 6.24 -2.15 10.22
CA ARG A 433 5.17 -1.22 10.63
C ARG A 433 4.37 -1.73 11.81
N TRP A 434 4.18 -0.91 12.83
CA TRP A 434 3.51 -1.27 14.07
C TRP A 434 2.11 -1.84 13.83
N ALA A 435 1.35 -1.23 12.92
CA ALA A 435 0.01 -1.67 12.54
C ALA A 435 -0.08 -3.14 12.11
N ASN A 436 1.07 -3.73 11.77
CA ASN A 436 1.16 -5.08 11.27
C ASN A 436 1.40 -6.08 12.41
N TRP A 437 1.89 -5.68 13.58
CA TRP A 437 2.23 -6.64 14.63
C TRP A 437 0.98 -7.28 15.25
N PRO A 438 0.99 -8.61 15.53
CA PRO A 438 -0.19 -9.35 15.98
C PRO A 438 -0.78 -8.88 17.33
N PHE A 439 -0.04 -8.05 18.06
CA PHE A 439 -0.38 -7.53 19.39
C PHE A 439 -0.17 -6.01 19.48
N ALA A 440 -0.02 -5.33 18.34
CA ALA A 440 -0.01 -3.88 18.32
C ALA A 440 -1.24 -3.37 19.09
N PRO A 441 -1.07 -2.46 20.08
CA PRO A 441 -2.20 -1.80 20.68
C PRO A 441 -3.03 -1.21 19.55
N ARG A 442 -4.35 -1.48 19.54
CA ARG A 442 -5.21 -0.93 18.50
C ARG A 442 -4.97 0.58 18.47
N PRO A 443 -4.70 1.17 17.30
CA PRO A 443 -4.50 2.61 17.22
C PRO A 443 -5.69 3.29 17.89
N THR A 444 -5.39 4.22 18.80
CA THR A 444 -6.43 5.04 19.41
C THR A 444 -7.14 5.84 18.32
N ALA A 445 -8.32 6.38 18.61
CA ALA A 445 -9.12 7.14 17.64
C ALA A 445 -8.37 8.35 17.02
N ASN A 446 -7.21 8.72 17.58
CA ASN A 446 -6.43 9.89 17.23
C ASN A 446 -5.28 9.58 16.26
N GLY A 447 -5.12 8.31 15.83
CA GLY A 447 -4.08 7.89 14.90
C GLY A 447 -2.67 7.75 15.52
N TYR A 448 -2.43 8.39 16.66
CA TYR A 448 -1.23 8.21 17.49
C TYR A 448 -1.62 7.30 18.66
N GLY A 449 -1.28 6.02 18.54
CA GLY A 449 -1.51 5.04 19.61
C GLY A 449 -0.67 5.33 20.85
N ASP A 450 -1.07 4.77 21.99
CA ASP A 450 -0.15 4.60 23.13
C ASP A 450 0.88 3.54 22.71
N TYR A 451 1.91 3.97 21.99
CA TYR A 451 3.03 3.10 21.64
C TYR A 451 3.72 2.68 22.94
N PRO A 452 4.14 1.41 23.06
CA PRO A 452 5.01 1.05 24.16
C PRO A 452 6.23 1.99 24.17
N GLU A 453 6.68 2.43 25.35
CA GLU A 453 7.71 3.47 25.49
C GLU A 453 9.03 3.17 24.73
N HIS A 454 9.28 1.91 24.39
CA HIS A 454 10.47 1.46 23.66
C HIS A 454 10.33 1.51 22.13
N PHE A 455 9.16 1.86 21.59
CA PHE A 455 8.89 1.95 20.15
C PHE A 455 8.66 3.39 19.69
N VAL A 456 9.34 4.34 20.32
CA VAL A 456 9.40 5.73 19.88
C VAL A 456 10.84 6.15 19.62
N ILE A 457 11.06 7.16 18.78
CA ILE A 457 12.40 7.65 18.44
C ILE A 457 13.19 7.97 19.70
N GLY A 458 12.54 8.64 20.65
CA GLY A 458 13.17 9.10 21.88
C GLY A 458 14.36 10.00 21.57
N ARG A 459 15.48 9.77 22.26
CA ARG A 459 16.71 10.53 22.07
C ARG A 459 17.52 9.97 20.90
N ALA A 460 17.39 10.55 19.72
CA ALA A 460 18.17 10.18 18.53
C ALA A 460 19.33 11.16 18.26
N LEU A 461 20.38 10.67 17.59
CA LEU A 461 21.51 11.49 17.16
C LEU A 461 21.25 12.04 15.76
N GLU A 462 21.16 13.36 15.62
CA GLU A 462 20.93 14.00 14.33
C GLU A 462 22.20 13.99 13.47
N LEU A 463 22.10 13.33 12.32
CA LEU A 463 23.16 13.27 11.32
C LEU A 463 23.06 14.38 10.28
N GLY A 464 21.87 14.91 10.03
CA GLY A 464 21.64 15.94 9.03
C GLY A 464 20.17 16.33 8.97
N PHE A 465 19.91 17.58 8.60
CA PHE A 465 18.57 18.08 8.36
C PHE A 465 18.59 19.18 7.29
N GLU A 466 17.50 19.30 6.54
CA GLU A 466 17.21 20.47 5.71
C GLU A 466 15.70 20.60 5.54
N ASP A 467 15.15 21.75 5.94
CA ASP A 467 13.71 22.02 5.93
C ASP A 467 12.91 20.93 6.68
N ILE A 468 12.26 20.05 5.91
CA ILE A 468 11.40 18.98 6.38
C ILE A 468 12.02 17.59 6.22
N ASP A 469 13.30 17.49 5.87
CA ASP A 469 14.00 16.23 5.69
C ASP A 469 15.06 16.06 6.79
N ASN A 470 15.07 14.90 7.45
CA ASN A 470 15.94 14.59 8.58
C ASN A 470 16.56 13.19 8.44
N VAL A 471 17.81 13.04 8.92
CA VAL A 471 18.49 11.75 9.05
C VAL A 471 18.98 11.62 10.49
N TRP A 472 18.63 10.51 11.13
CA TRP A 472 18.93 10.24 12.53
C TRP A 472 19.57 8.87 12.72
N LEU A 473 20.42 8.76 13.74
CA LEU A 473 20.84 7.47 14.30
C LEU A 473 20.12 7.21 15.62
N ILE A 474 19.49 6.05 15.70
CA ILE A 474 18.79 5.56 16.88
C ILE A 474 19.79 4.78 17.75
N PRO A 475 20.01 5.18 19.02
CA PRO A 475 21.07 4.63 19.85
C PRO A 475 20.76 3.23 20.39
N PRO A 476 21.79 2.51 20.89
CA PRO A 476 21.62 1.20 21.50
C PRO A 476 20.64 1.17 22.67
N SER A 477 20.53 2.28 23.41
CA SER A 477 19.56 2.41 24.51
C SER A 477 18.11 2.30 24.04
N THR A 478 17.83 2.58 22.77
CA THR A 478 16.50 2.46 22.16
C THR A 478 16.38 1.18 21.33
N VAL A 479 17.43 0.80 20.59
CA VAL A 479 17.41 -0.41 19.75
C VAL A 479 17.36 -1.70 20.57
N THR A 480 18.10 -1.81 21.67
CA THR A 480 18.15 -3.04 22.48
C THR A 480 16.77 -3.42 23.07
N PRO A 481 16.01 -2.50 23.68
CA PRO A 481 14.64 -2.81 24.12
C PRO A 481 13.71 -3.31 23.01
N ILE A 482 13.84 -2.80 21.78
CA ILE A 482 13.08 -3.28 20.62
C ILE A 482 13.45 -4.74 20.29
N LYS A 483 14.75 -5.05 20.27
CA LYS A 483 15.24 -6.42 20.03
C LYS A 483 14.77 -7.38 21.11
N ASP A 484 14.83 -6.97 22.37
CA ASP A 484 14.32 -7.76 23.50
C ASP A 484 12.82 -8.01 23.37
N ALA A 485 12.04 -7.00 22.94
CA ALA A 485 10.61 -7.16 22.69
C ALA A 485 10.32 -8.16 21.55
N VAL A 486 11.05 -8.10 20.43
CA VAL A 486 10.96 -9.08 19.35
C VAL A 486 11.34 -10.48 19.83
N LYS A 487 12.41 -10.61 20.62
CA LYS A 487 12.84 -11.90 21.16
C LYS A 487 11.79 -12.49 22.10
N ASN A 488 11.31 -11.71 23.06
CA ASN A 488 10.26 -12.13 23.99
C ASN A 488 9.00 -12.58 23.25
N LEU A 489 8.70 -11.92 22.13
CA LEU A 489 7.59 -12.29 21.28
C LEU A 489 7.79 -13.66 20.62
N LEU A 490 8.98 -13.91 20.05
CA LEU A 490 9.30 -15.20 19.44
C LEU A 490 9.29 -16.35 20.48
N GLU A 491 9.54 -16.03 21.75
CA GLU A 491 9.49 -16.95 22.89
C GLU A 491 8.06 -17.12 23.47
N ASP A 492 7.09 -16.27 23.12
CA ASP A 492 5.73 -16.34 23.66
C ASP A 492 5.00 -17.61 23.17
N GLU A 493 4.65 -18.50 24.10
CA GLU A 493 3.91 -19.75 23.83
C GLU A 493 2.48 -19.50 23.34
N LYS A 494 1.92 -18.31 23.57
CA LYS A 494 0.57 -17.95 23.12
C LYS A 494 0.50 -17.61 21.64
N LEU A 495 1.62 -17.25 21.03
CA LEU A 495 1.66 -16.96 19.60
C LEU A 495 1.72 -18.24 18.78
N SER A 496 1.00 -18.22 17.66
CA SER A 496 1.09 -19.32 16.71
C SER A 496 2.46 -19.34 16.02
N GLU A 497 2.89 -20.50 15.53
CA GLU A 497 4.12 -20.57 14.74
C GLU A 497 4.04 -19.75 13.44
N LEU A 498 2.83 -19.52 12.92
CA LEU A 498 2.62 -18.63 11.78
C LEU A 498 2.97 -17.18 12.15
N ASP A 499 2.48 -16.69 13.29
CA ASP A 499 2.79 -15.34 13.79
C ASP A 499 4.30 -15.19 14.02
N LYS A 500 4.94 -16.17 14.65
CA LYS A 500 6.38 -16.16 14.91
C LYS A 500 7.18 -16.17 13.61
N ASN A 501 6.76 -16.94 12.61
CA ASN A 501 7.40 -16.94 11.30
C ASN A 501 7.26 -15.58 10.60
N SER A 502 6.09 -14.94 10.69
CA SER A 502 5.89 -13.57 10.18
C SER A 502 6.88 -12.59 10.80
N VAL A 503 7.09 -12.66 12.12
CA VAL A 503 8.05 -11.82 12.85
C VAL A 503 9.49 -12.11 12.40
N ARG A 504 9.88 -13.39 12.28
CA ARG A 504 11.21 -13.77 11.78
C ARG A 504 11.45 -13.26 10.36
N ASN A 505 10.44 -13.31 9.51
CA ASN A 505 10.53 -12.79 8.14
C ASN A 505 10.70 -11.27 8.14
N ALA A 506 9.94 -10.53 8.95
CA ALA A 506 10.15 -9.10 9.11
C ALA A 506 11.57 -8.76 9.60
N VAL A 507 12.11 -9.53 10.56
CA VAL A 507 13.50 -9.39 11.01
C VAL A 507 14.49 -9.60 9.86
N ARG A 508 14.34 -10.68 9.08
CA ARG A 508 15.21 -10.97 7.93
C ARG A 508 15.09 -9.92 6.83
N ASP A 509 13.90 -9.39 6.58
CA ASP A 509 13.68 -8.34 5.59
C ASP A 509 14.34 -7.02 6.01
N PHE A 510 14.24 -6.68 7.29
CA PHE A 510 14.81 -5.44 7.83
C PHE A 510 16.34 -5.51 7.92
N ALA A 511 16.87 -6.52 8.60
CA ALA A 511 18.31 -6.63 8.85
C ALA A 511 19.06 -7.32 7.69
N GLY A 512 18.44 -8.29 7.04
CA GLY A 512 19.04 -9.23 6.08
C GLY A 512 19.11 -10.65 6.63
N SER A 513 19.23 -10.80 7.94
CA SER A 513 19.22 -12.10 8.65
C SER A 513 18.93 -11.92 10.14
N GLU A 514 18.59 -13.00 10.83
CA GLU A 514 18.46 -13.00 12.30
C GLU A 514 19.81 -12.72 12.99
N ASP A 515 20.93 -13.20 12.42
CA ASP A 515 22.26 -12.93 12.96
C ASP A 515 22.65 -11.45 12.84
N GLU A 516 22.37 -10.82 11.69
CA GLU A 516 22.59 -9.38 11.50
C GLU A 516 21.69 -8.54 12.42
N TRP A 517 20.45 -8.98 12.66
CA TRP A 517 19.56 -8.36 13.63
C TRP A 517 20.12 -8.44 15.05
N GLU A 518 20.63 -9.60 15.46
CA GLU A 518 21.25 -9.76 16.78
C GLU A 518 22.55 -8.97 16.94
N GLN A 519 23.26 -8.67 15.86
CA GLN A 519 24.45 -7.82 15.88
C GLN A 519 24.14 -6.31 15.77
N MET A 520 22.90 -5.96 15.40
CA MET A 520 22.49 -4.56 15.28
C MET A 520 22.54 -3.87 16.66
N GLU A 521 23.35 -2.81 16.74
CA GLU A 521 23.43 -1.91 17.91
C GLU A 521 22.75 -0.57 17.65
N TRP A 522 22.75 -0.12 16.39
CA TRP A 522 22.22 1.17 15.96
C TRP A 522 21.29 0.97 14.78
N ALA A 523 20.26 1.80 14.67
CA ALA A 523 19.43 1.90 13.48
C ALA A 523 19.58 3.29 12.87
N CYS A 524 19.37 3.41 11.56
CA CYS A 524 19.29 4.69 10.88
C CYS A 524 17.82 4.96 10.50
N VAL A 525 17.39 6.21 10.64
CA VAL A 525 16.03 6.64 10.34
C VAL A 525 16.07 7.89 9.49
N THR A 526 15.24 7.93 8.46
CA THR A 526 14.99 9.14 7.69
C THR A 526 13.55 9.58 7.89
N TRP A 527 13.32 10.88 8.00
CA TRP A 527 11.99 11.49 8.09
C TRP A 527 11.84 12.58 7.04
N ALA A 528 10.68 12.65 6.40
CA ALA A 528 10.30 13.68 5.45
C ALA A 528 8.87 14.17 5.73
N SER A 529 8.65 15.48 5.91
CA SER A 529 7.31 16.09 6.13
C SER A 529 6.58 16.54 4.86
N GLY A 530 6.87 15.93 3.72
CA GLY A 530 6.37 16.39 2.42
C GLY A 530 4.85 16.24 2.25
N GLY A 531 4.38 16.19 1.00
CA GLY A 531 2.96 15.99 0.68
C GLY A 531 2.31 14.78 1.39
N THR A 532 3.14 13.82 1.81
CA THR A 532 2.80 12.77 2.77
C THR A 532 3.97 12.61 3.72
N ALA A 533 3.78 12.89 5.01
CA ALA A 533 4.81 12.65 6.02
C ALA A 533 5.19 11.16 6.02
N ALA A 534 6.48 10.87 5.90
CA ALA A 534 6.98 9.50 5.78
C ALA A 534 8.25 9.30 6.61
N MET A 535 8.38 8.10 7.19
CA MET A 535 9.58 7.65 7.86
C MET A 535 10.05 6.34 7.25
N PHE A 536 11.36 6.20 7.11
CA PHE A 536 12.00 4.97 6.67
C PHE A 536 13.09 4.55 7.66
N PHE A 537 13.23 3.25 7.84
CA PHE A 537 14.06 2.65 8.87
C PHE A 537 15.07 1.71 8.21
N TYR A 538 16.29 1.69 8.75
CA TYR A 538 17.40 0.92 8.22
C TYR A 538 18.18 0.29 9.37
N PRO A 539 18.75 -0.92 9.20
CA PRO A 539 19.49 -1.63 10.25
C PRO A 539 20.86 -1.01 10.57
N GLY A 540 21.18 0.16 10.03
CA GLY A 540 22.44 0.87 10.25
C GLY A 540 22.67 1.99 9.23
N PHE A 541 23.75 2.75 9.43
CA PHE A 541 24.11 3.86 8.54
C PHE A 541 24.51 3.37 7.14
N LYS A 542 25.34 2.32 7.06
CA LYS A 542 25.73 1.73 5.77
C LYS A 542 24.52 1.27 4.96
N ALA A 543 23.55 0.62 5.60
CA ALA A 543 22.34 0.13 4.94
C ALA A 543 21.47 1.26 4.38
N TRP A 544 21.41 2.39 5.08
CA TRP A 544 20.79 3.61 4.55
C TRP A 544 21.55 4.13 3.32
N LEU A 545 22.88 4.22 3.37
CA LEU A 545 23.67 4.70 2.23
C LEU A 545 23.57 3.79 1.01
N GLU A 546 23.56 2.46 1.22
CA GLU A 546 23.26 1.47 0.17
C GLU A 546 21.92 1.77 -0.51
N ARG A 547 20.88 2.12 0.29
CA ARG A 547 19.57 2.50 -0.26
C ARG A 547 19.64 3.76 -1.12
N VAL A 548 20.38 4.78 -0.67
CA VAL A 548 20.56 6.03 -1.43
C VAL A 548 21.17 5.74 -2.81
N VAL A 549 22.23 4.93 -2.85
CA VAL A 549 22.90 4.54 -4.10
C VAL A 549 21.97 3.74 -5.02
N GLU A 550 21.24 2.76 -4.47
CA GLU A 550 20.35 1.89 -5.23
C GLU A 550 19.18 2.65 -5.86
N HIS A 551 18.51 3.51 -5.08
CA HIS A 551 17.41 4.34 -5.61
C HIS A 551 17.90 5.31 -6.69
N GLY A 552 19.06 5.93 -6.48
CA GLY A 552 19.54 6.93 -7.43
C GLY A 552 20.02 6.30 -8.73
N SER A 553 20.66 5.14 -8.64
CA SER A 553 21.04 4.33 -9.81
C SER A 553 19.82 3.88 -10.61
N ALA A 554 18.80 3.34 -9.94
CA ALA A 554 17.57 2.88 -10.60
C ALA A 554 16.90 3.99 -11.40
N THR A 555 17.01 5.25 -10.96
CA THR A 555 16.38 6.36 -11.65
C THR A 555 17.20 6.94 -12.80
N ALA A 556 18.53 6.87 -12.72
CA ALA A 556 19.40 7.22 -13.83
C ALA A 556 19.11 6.32 -15.05
N TYR A 557 18.98 5.02 -14.85
CA TYR A 557 18.67 4.06 -15.92
C TYR A 557 17.32 4.27 -16.61
N VAL A 558 16.30 4.76 -15.89
CA VAL A 558 14.95 4.95 -16.47
C VAL A 558 14.93 6.04 -17.53
N LYS A 559 15.81 7.05 -17.47
CA LYS A 559 15.75 8.23 -18.35
C LYS A 559 16.54 8.09 -19.66
N ASP A 560 17.63 7.30 -19.70
CA ASP A 560 18.42 7.12 -20.93
C ASP A 560 17.62 6.47 -22.07
N GLU A 561 16.66 5.61 -21.75
CA GLU A 561 15.76 5.02 -22.75
C GLU A 561 14.64 5.97 -23.21
N ASP A 562 14.36 7.05 -22.48
CA ASP A 562 13.20 7.92 -22.71
C ASP A 562 13.54 9.17 -23.54
N GLN A 563 14.82 9.45 -23.87
CA GLN A 563 15.17 10.67 -24.59
C GLN A 563 14.72 10.69 -26.06
N ASP A 564 14.24 9.58 -26.60
CA ASP A 564 13.78 9.48 -28.00
C ASP A 564 12.25 9.61 -28.20
N GLN A 565 11.42 9.77 -27.15
CA GLN A 565 9.96 9.90 -27.32
C GLN A 565 9.30 10.94 -26.40
N ASP A 566 8.38 11.68 -27.01
CA ASP A 566 7.63 12.89 -26.63
C ASP A 566 7.26 13.12 -25.14
N GLN A 567 7.23 14.39 -24.74
CA GLN A 567 7.07 14.85 -23.35
C GLN A 567 5.61 14.85 -22.89
N GLY A 568 5.22 13.84 -22.12
CA GLY A 568 4.00 13.81 -21.31
C GLY A 568 4.25 13.02 -20.01
N THR A 569 3.91 13.63 -18.87
CA THR A 569 3.99 13.17 -17.46
C THR A 569 4.45 11.72 -17.21
N LYS A 570 5.65 11.59 -16.63
CA LYS A 570 6.34 10.32 -16.33
C LYS A 570 5.82 9.67 -15.05
N VAL A 571 4.99 8.64 -15.21
CA VAL A 571 4.62 7.67 -14.18
C VAL A 571 5.51 6.42 -14.30
N LEU A 572 5.85 5.78 -13.17
CA LEU A 572 6.81 4.66 -13.05
C LEU A 572 6.65 3.57 -14.14
N LYS A 573 7.78 3.16 -14.75
CA LYS A 573 7.86 2.13 -15.82
C LYS A 573 7.26 0.76 -15.44
N SER A 574 7.16 0.41 -14.15
CA SER A 574 6.49 -0.83 -13.72
C SER A 574 4.99 -0.84 -14.08
N GLN A 575 4.34 0.34 -14.12
CA GLN A 575 2.95 0.49 -14.56
C GLN A 575 2.81 0.55 -16.10
N LYS A 576 3.88 0.93 -16.82
CA LYS A 576 3.93 0.87 -18.29
C LYS A 576 4.06 -0.56 -18.81
N TRP A 577 4.53 -1.51 -18.01
CA TRP A 577 4.78 -2.87 -18.49
C TRP A 577 3.51 -3.62 -18.88
N LEU A 578 2.42 -3.49 -18.12
CA LEU A 578 1.11 -3.95 -18.55
C LEU A 578 0.70 -3.25 -19.85
N GLY A 579 0.85 -1.93 -19.95
CA GLY A 579 0.64 -1.19 -21.21
C GLY A 579 1.51 -1.68 -22.39
N ASN A 580 2.71 -2.19 -22.10
CA ASN A 580 3.63 -2.78 -23.08
C ASN A 580 3.27 -4.24 -23.41
N LEU A 581 2.75 -5.01 -22.45
CA LEU A 581 2.19 -6.35 -22.66
C LEU A 581 0.86 -6.28 -23.43
N PHE A 582 0.07 -5.23 -23.17
CA PHE A 582 -1.06 -4.73 -23.95
C PHE A 582 -0.61 -3.95 -25.20
N GLY A 583 0.63 -4.17 -25.67
CA GLY A 583 1.25 -3.39 -26.75
C GLY A 583 0.31 -3.19 -27.93
N LYS A 584 0.15 -1.93 -28.36
CA LYS A 584 -0.65 -1.48 -29.52
C LYS A 584 -1.94 -2.27 -29.73
N VAL A 585 -2.73 -2.51 -28.68
CA VAL A 585 -4.14 -2.93 -28.83
C VAL A 585 -4.85 -1.84 -29.65
N GLY A 586 -4.97 -2.07 -30.96
CA GLY A 586 -5.65 -1.17 -31.88
C GLY A 586 -4.98 -0.88 -33.23
N GLU A 587 -3.70 -1.21 -33.46
CA GLU A 587 -3.06 -0.81 -34.73
C GLU A 587 -3.14 -1.84 -35.88
N GLU A 588 -3.37 -3.14 -35.64
CA GLU A 588 -3.23 -4.14 -36.72
C GLU A 588 -4.30 -5.24 -36.82
N LYS A 589 -5.43 -5.20 -36.08
CA LYS A 589 -6.52 -6.18 -36.28
C LYS A 589 -7.88 -5.51 -36.58
N GLU A 590 -8.37 -5.74 -37.79
CA GLU A 590 -9.70 -5.38 -38.32
C GLU A 590 -10.89 -6.09 -37.64
N SER A 591 -10.70 -6.83 -36.54
CA SER A 591 -11.69 -7.86 -36.17
C SER A 591 -12.86 -7.41 -35.28
N MET A 592 -12.98 -6.12 -34.92
CA MET A 592 -14.21 -5.58 -34.33
C MET A 592 -14.18 -4.04 -34.36
N GLU A 593 -15.22 -3.41 -34.91
CA GLU A 593 -15.35 -1.95 -34.87
C GLU A 593 -15.65 -1.50 -33.44
N VAL A 594 -14.61 -1.12 -32.69
CA VAL A 594 -14.79 -0.40 -31.42
C VAL A 594 -15.58 0.88 -31.72
N PRO A 595 -16.73 1.11 -31.07
CA PRO A 595 -17.60 2.24 -31.39
C PRO A 595 -16.85 3.56 -31.32
N LYS A 596 -17.15 4.47 -32.27
CA LYS A 596 -16.46 5.77 -32.36
C LYS A 596 -16.56 6.58 -31.07
N TRP A 597 -17.72 6.55 -30.40
CA TRP A 597 -17.93 7.26 -29.14
C TRP A 597 -16.96 6.78 -28.05
N LEU A 598 -16.67 5.48 -27.98
CA LEU A 598 -15.75 4.91 -27.00
C LEU A 598 -14.32 5.36 -27.30
N LYS A 599 -13.91 5.34 -28.58
CA LYS A 599 -12.61 5.89 -29.01
C LYS A 599 -12.48 7.37 -28.67
N ASP A 600 -13.54 8.16 -28.89
CA ASP A 600 -13.56 9.60 -28.61
C ASP A 600 -13.45 9.90 -27.10
N VAL A 601 -14.03 9.08 -26.22
CA VAL A 601 -13.93 9.24 -24.76
C VAL A 601 -12.53 8.90 -24.26
N VAL A 602 -12.01 7.75 -24.70
CA VAL A 602 -10.67 7.22 -24.40
C VAL A 602 -9.59 8.22 -24.85
N GLN A 603 -9.67 8.74 -26.08
CA GLN A 603 -8.70 9.73 -26.59
C GLN A 603 -8.70 11.07 -25.84
N VAL A 604 -9.83 11.52 -25.29
CA VAL A 604 -9.93 12.78 -24.53
C VAL A 604 -9.44 12.62 -23.09
N GLY A 605 -9.41 11.39 -22.58
CA GLY A 605 -8.87 11.06 -21.25
C GLY A 605 -7.33 11.01 -21.19
N ARG A 606 -6.66 10.99 -22.35
CA ARG A 606 -5.19 11.12 -22.52
C ARG A 606 -4.78 12.58 -22.56
#